data_AF-A0A4Q7V2U1-F1
#
_entry.id   AF-A0A4Q7V2U1-F1
#
_cell.length_a   1.000
_cell.length_b   1.000
_cell.length_c   1.000
_cell.angle_alpha   90.00
_cell.angle_beta   90.00
_cell.angle_gamma   90.00
#
_symmetry.space_group_name_H-M   'P 1'
#
loop_
_entity.id
_entity.type
_entity.pdbx_description
1 polymer ?
#
loop_
_entity_poly.entity_id
_entity_poly.type
_entity_poly.pdbx_seq_one_letter_code
_entity_poly.pdbx_strand_id
1 'polypeptide(L)'
;MNLWLDVHMWHPLRGNLHPIADVECETPEPAPANPAEWHDWAGDCLREVADKDNWQSGRYHFTIQERDDAGRSVDELAQGFWEWAT
;
A
#
# COMPACT_ATOMS: atom_id res chain seq x y z
N MET A 1 -11.57 -10.46 -6.27
CA MET A 1 -11.53 -9.98 -4.87
C MET A 1 -10.56 -8.81 -4.91
N ASN A 2 -10.88 -7.69 -4.26
CA ASN A 2 -10.05 -6.49 -4.34
C ASN A 2 -9.40 -6.27 -2.98
N LEU A 3 -8.11 -5.98 -3.00
CA LEU A 3 -7.34 -5.61 -1.84
C LEU A 3 -7.05 -4.13 -1.86
N TRP A 4 -6.97 -3.56 -0.68
CA TRP A 4 -6.70 -2.15 -0.48
C TRP A 4 -5.34 -1.98 0.17
N LEU A 5 -4.57 -1.03 -0.33
CA LEU A 5 -3.32 -0.59 0.25
C LEU A 5 -3.50 0.81 0.81
N ASP A 6 -3.43 0.92 2.13
CA ASP A 6 -3.47 2.20 2.82
C ASP A 6 -2.06 2.72 2.95
N VAL A 7 -1.77 3.82 2.27
CA VAL A 7 -0.41 4.32 2.12
C VAL A 7 -0.23 5.59 2.92
N HIS A 8 0.79 5.57 3.75
CA HIS A 8 1.16 6.67 4.61
C HIS A 8 2.60 7.09 4.36
N MET A 9 2.91 8.35 4.57
CA MET A 9 4.28 8.87 4.52
C MET A 9 4.58 9.62 5.82
N TRP A 10 5.80 9.45 6.32
CA TRP A 10 6.25 10.23 7.47
C TRP A 10 6.39 11.70 7.09
N HIS A 11 5.61 12.57 7.73
CA HIS A 11 5.68 14.00 7.47
C HIS A 11 6.45 14.71 8.59
N PRO A 12 7.69 15.19 8.35
CA PRO A 12 8.56 15.71 9.41
C PRO A 12 7.99 16.93 10.12
N LEU A 13 7.18 17.75 9.42
CA LEU A 13 6.54 18.94 10.00
C LEU A 13 5.40 18.61 10.97
N ARG A 14 4.84 17.39 10.91
CA ARG A 14 3.67 16.98 11.70
C ARG A 14 4.00 15.88 12.72
N GLY A 15 5.18 15.27 12.61
CA GLY A 15 5.69 14.28 13.56
C GLY A 15 4.88 12.99 13.61
N ASN A 16 4.13 12.67 12.54
CA ASN A 16 3.34 11.44 12.42
C ASN A 16 3.25 10.97 10.96
N LEU A 17 2.73 9.76 10.78
CA LEU A 17 2.40 9.18 9.48
C LEU A 17 1.12 9.83 8.92
N HIS A 18 1.25 10.48 7.76
CA HIS A 18 0.12 11.08 7.07
C HIS A 18 -0.40 10.18 5.96
N PRO A 19 -1.72 9.98 5.84
CA PRO A 19 -2.29 9.25 4.73
C PRO A 19 -2.01 10.02 3.43
N ILE A 20 -1.53 9.29 2.43
CA ILE A 20 -1.20 9.81 1.10
C ILE A 20 -2.21 9.30 0.08
N ALA A 21 -2.52 8.01 0.13
CA ALA A 21 -3.42 7.37 -0.82
C ALA A 21 -4.04 6.10 -0.25
N ASP A 22 -5.23 5.78 -0.75
CA ASP A 22 -5.88 4.49 -0.65
C ASP A 22 -5.86 3.87 -2.04
N VAL A 23 -5.13 2.77 -2.22
CA VAL A 23 -4.94 2.14 -3.53
C VAL A 23 -5.71 0.84 -3.57
N GLU A 24 -6.66 0.73 -4.50
CA GLU A 24 -7.37 -0.52 -4.79
C GLU A 24 -6.59 -1.33 -5.83
N CYS A 25 -6.30 -2.59 -5.53
CA CYS A 25 -5.59 -3.50 -6.42
C CYS A 25 -6.27 -4.87 -6.48
N GLU A 26 -6.20 -5.50 -7.64
CA GLU A 26 -6.71 -6.86 -7.82
C GLU A 26 -5.88 -7.86 -7.00
N THR A 27 -6.55 -8.79 -6.32
CA THR A 27 -5.84 -9.84 -5.58
C THR A 27 -5.00 -10.68 -6.55
N PRO A 28 -3.70 -10.87 -6.27
CA PRO A 28 -2.84 -11.71 -7.10
C PRO A 28 -3.30 -13.18 -7.06
N GLU A 29 -3.30 -13.85 -8.22
CA GLU A 29 -3.59 -15.28 -8.37
C GLU A 29 -2.34 -16.00 -8.92
N PRO A 30 -1.66 -16.86 -8.14
CA PRO A 30 -2.01 -17.32 -6.80
C PRO A 30 -1.77 -16.29 -5.71
N ALA A 31 -2.52 -16.40 -4.60
CA ALA A 31 -2.31 -15.55 -3.43
C ALA A 31 -0.90 -15.76 -2.85
N PRO A 32 -0.17 -14.67 -2.52
CA PRO A 32 1.13 -14.72 -1.89
C PRO A 32 1.13 -15.62 -0.66
N ALA A 33 2.10 -16.53 -0.61
CA ALA A 33 2.20 -17.53 0.44
C ALA A 33 2.91 -17.00 1.69
N ASN A 34 3.58 -15.85 1.60
CA ASN A 34 4.37 -15.28 2.68
C ASN A 34 4.39 -13.73 2.66
N PRO A 35 4.78 -13.09 3.77
CA PRO A 35 4.81 -11.62 3.86
C PRO A 35 5.77 -10.93 2.88
N ALA A 36 6.83 -11.60 2.41
CA ALA A 36 7.77 -11.01 1.46
C ALA A 36 7.14 -10.91 0.06
N GLU A 37 6.43 -11.96 -0.37
CA GLU A 37 5.67 -11.92 -1.64
C GLU A 37 4.54 -10.87 -1.60
N TRP A 38 3.88 -10.69 -0.45
CA TRP A 38 2.94 -9.59 -0.25
C TRP A 38 3.61 -8.22 -0.37
N HIS A 39 4.84 -8.09 0.14
CA HIS A 39 5.61 -6.86 0.08
C HIS A 39 6.03 -6.51 -1.34
N ASP A 40 6.49 -7.49 -2.11
CA ASP A 40 6.85 -7.34 -3.52
C ASP A 40 5.62 -6.95 -4.37
N TRP A 41 4.51 -7.68 -4.22
CA TRP A 41 3.24 -7.37 -4.91
C TRP A 41 2.76 -5.95 -4.61
N ALA A 42 2.77 -5.55 -3.33
CA ALA A 42 2.38 -4.20 -2.95
C ALA A 42 3.30 -3.15 -3.58
N GLY A 43 4.61 -3.42 -3.64
CA GLY A 43 5.57 -2.53 -4.28
C GLY A 43 5.29 -2.32 -5.78
N ASP A 44 4.87 -3.36 -6.50
CA ASP A 44 4.50 -3.24 -7.92
C ASP A 44 3.21 -2.43 -8.10
N CYS A 45 2.18 -2.71 -7.30
CA CYS A 45 0.93 -1.95 -7.30
C CYS A 45 1.16 -0.46 -6.99
N LEU A 46 1.97 -0.17 -5.97
CA LEU A 46 2.29 1.19 -5.56
C LEU A 46 3.15 1.92 -6.60
N ARG A 47 4.04 1.22 -7.32
CA ARG A 47 4.87 1.81 -8.37
C ARG A 47 4.03 2.44 -9.48
N GLU A 48 3.02 1.73 -9.97
CA GLU A 48 2.16 2.24 -11.05
C GLU A 48 1.38 3.49 -10.62
N VAL A 49 0.87 3.49 -9.39
CA VAL A 49 0.14 4.65 -8.84
C VAL A 49 1.08 5.81 -8.55
N ALA A 50 2.24 5.55 -7.94
CA ALA A 50 3.22 6.57 -7.61
C ALA A 50 3.77 7.29 -8.85
N ASP A 51 3.99 6.56 -9.94
CA ASP A 51 4.40 7.13 -11.23
C ASP A 51 3.28 8.00 -11.82
N LYS A 52 2.05 7.45 -11.91
CA LYS A 52 0.88 8.15 -12.45
C LYS A 52 0.54 9.43 -11.68
N ASP A 53 0.60 9.38 -10.36
CA ASP A 53 0.25 10.50 -9.47
C ASP A 53 1.45 11.38 -9.12
N ASN A 54 2.63 11.13 -9.70
CA ASN A 54 3.87 11.90 -9.50
C ASN A 54 4.25 12.04 -8.02
N TRP A 55 4.26 10.93 -7.30
CA TRP A 55 4.62 10.90 -5.88
C TRP A 55 6.07 11.32 -5.64
N GLN A 56 6.32 11.95 -4.49
CA GLN A 56 7.67 12.35 -4.12
C GLN A 56 8.54 11.14 -3.78
N SER A 57 9.82 11.19 -4.11
CA SER A 57 10.76 10.17 -3.63
C SER A 57 10.80 10.15 -2.10
N GLY A 58 10.77 8.96 -1.52
CA GLY A 58 10.75 8.81 -0.07
C GLY A 58 10.33 7.42 0.38
N ARG A 59 10.18 7.29 1.70
CA ARG A 59 9.75 6.06 2.36
C ARG A 59 8.28 6.16 2.74
N TYR A 60 7.52 5.23 2.21
CA TYR A 60 6.09 5.07 2.43
C TYR A 60 5.86 3.85 3.32
N HIS A 61 4.95 3.97 4.29
CA HIS A 61 4.39 2.84 5.02
C HIS A 61 3.12 2.42 4.31
N PHE A 62 2.88 1.13 4.17
CA PHE A 62 1.66 0.62 3.57
C PHE A 62 1.08 -0.52 4.39
N THR A 63 -0.25 -0.63 4.35
CA THR A 63 -1.00 -1.72 4.97
C THR A 63 -1.92 -2.34 3.93
N ILE A 64 -1.77 -3.63 3.69
CA ILE A 64 -2.61 -4.44 2.80
C ILE A 64 -3.78 -4.98 3.60
N GLN A 65 -4.98 -4.68 3.15
CA GLN A 65 -6.20 -5.08 3.83
C GLN A 65 -7.30 -5.47 2.85
N GLU A 66 -8.15 -6.38 3.31
CA GLU A 66 -9.42 -6.66 2.67
C GLU A 66 -10.48 -5.69 3.21
N ARG A 67 -11.32 -5.14 2.32
CA ARG A 67 -12.44 -4.29 2.71
C ARG A 67 -13.77 -4.91 2.29
N ASP A 68 -14.80 -4.72 3.12
CA ASP A 68 -16.16 -5.11 2.76
C ASP A 68 -16.78 -4.14 1.74
N ASP A 69 -17.96 -4.45 1.22
CA ASP A 69 -18.73 -3.55 0.33
C ASP A 69 -19.08 -2.19 0.96
N ALA A 70 -18.93 -2.04 2.28
CA ALA A 70 -19.12 -0.78 3.00
C ALA A 70 -17.79 -0.01 3.19
N GLY A 71 -16.69 -0.49 2.63
CA GLY A 71 -15.37 0.13 2.70
C GLY A 71 -14.67 -0.02 4.05
N ARG A 72 -15.14 -0.93 4.92
CA ARG A 72 -14.53 -1.17 6.23
C ARG A 72 -13.48 -2.25 6.12
N SER A 73 -12.33 -2.06 6.77
CA SER A 73 -11.28 -3.06 6.90
C SER A 73 -11.82 -4.31 7.59
N VAL A 74 -11.80 -5.45 6.91
CA VAL A 74 -12.26 -6.75 7.40
C VAL A 74 -11.07 -7.55 7.92
N ASP A 75 -9.95 -7.53 7.19
CA ASP A 75 -8.75 -8.29 7.53
C ASP A 75 -7.48 -7.54 7.10
N GLU A 76 -6.44 -7.54 7.93
CA GLU A 76 -5.12 -7.02 7.59
C GLU A 76 -4.21 -8.19 7.21
N LEU A 77 -3.79 -8.25 5.94
CA LEU A 77 -3.00 -9.36 5.40
C LEU A 77 -1.51 -9.18 5.67
N ALA A 78 -1.00 -7.96 5.47
CA ALA A 78 0.39 -7.61 5.70
C ALA A 78 0.57 -6.09 5.76
N GLN A 79 1.71 -5.66 6.29
CA GLN A 79 2.11 -4.25 6.29
C GLN A 79 3.62 -4.15 6.17
N GLY A 80 4.10 -3.02 5.69
CA GLY A 80 5.53 -2.83 5.47
C GLY A 80 5.91 -1.41 5.12
N PHE A 81 7.17 -1.24 4.78
CA PHE A 81 7.68 0.02 4.24
C PHE A 81 8.17 -0.20 2.83
N TRP A 82 7.81 0.71 1.94
CA TRP A 82 8.24 0.73 0.55
C TRP A 82 9.03 2.02 0.29
N GLU A 83 10.12 1.91 -0.45
CA GLU A 83 10.95 3.06 -0.83
C GLU A 83 10.71 3.37 -2.30
N TRP A 84 10.31 4.61 -2.58
CA TRP A 84 10.07 5.12 -3.93
C TRP A 84 11.16 6.13 -4.30
N ALA A 85 11.70 5.98 -5.51
CA ALA A 85 12.58 6.95 -6.13
C ALA A 85 12.23 7.03 -7.63
N THR A 86 11.94 8.25 -8.09
CA THR A 86 11.80 8.59 -9.51
C THR A 86 13.13 8.50 -10.26
#